data_AF-A0A226E6G9-F1
#
_entry.id   AF-A0A226E6G9-F1
#
_cell.length_a   1.000
_cell.length_b   1.000
_cell.length_c   1.000
_cell.angle_alpha   90.00
_cell.angle_beta   90.00
_cell.angle_gamma   90.00
#
_symmetry.space_group_name_H-M   'P 1'
#
loop_
_entity.id
_entity.type
_entity.pdbx_description
1 polymer ?
#
loop_
_entity_poly.entity_id
_entity_poly.type
_entity_poly.pdbx_seq_one_letter_code
_entity_poly.pdbx_strand_id
1 'polypeptide(L)'
;MGATSSRGLSVRNPEPPGKIIQITEDVAKRMTTRYGQNPASEPQGRAEAEHQRPPQAQVQQSSSQIPQHGILNVGSKGFPVVETVSAYEVRQQKDFELRKNDEFWTSKLKDLESRYIAAAFAAEGEFNKELDKLDKLVPNPKQPVCQDHTIKVAECYRQNNNQALKCSDVVREFALCVESSTQKPSAA
;
A
#
# COMPACT_ATOMS: atom_id res chain seq x y z
N MET A 1 9.13 -8.85 -33.93
CA MET A 1 7.98 -8.54 -33.05
C MET A 1 7.91 -9.63 -31.98
N GLY A 2 8.32 -9.34 -30.75
CA GLY A 2 8.35 -10.31 -29.65
C GLY A 2 7.50 -9.82 -28.49
N ALA A 3 6.38 -10.47 -28.23
CA ALA A 3 5.42 -10.12 -27.20
C ALA A 3 5.99 -10.42 -25.80
N THR A 4 5.94 -9.44 -24.89
CA THR A 4 6.29 -9.62 -23.48
C THR A 4 5.12 -10.30 -22.77
N SER A 5 5.33 -11.55 -22.35
CA SER A 5 4.38 -12.33 -21.57
C SER A 5 4.40 -11.88 -20.11
N SER A 6 3.44 -11.04 -19.72
CA SER A 6 3.21 -10.64 -18.33
C SER A 6 2.88 -11.86 -17.47
N ARG A 7 3.86 -12.32 -16.68
CA ARG A 7 3.75 -13.50 -15.81
C ARG A 7 2.90 -13.13 -14.60
N GLY A 8 1.61 -13.47 -14.63
CA GLY A 8 0.70 -13.26 -13.50
C GLY A 8 1.11 -14.11 -12.29
N LEU A 9 1.38 -13.46 -11.16
CA LEU A 9 1.61 -14.13 -9.88
C LEU A 9 0.26 -14.50 -9.26
N SER A 10 -0.18 -15.73 -9.45
CA SER A 10 -1.31 -16.28 -8.69
C SER A 10 -0.79 -16.77 -7.33
N VAL A 11 -0.96 -15.95 -6.30
CA VAL A 11 -0.78 -16.37 -4.91
C VAL A 11 -1.90 -17.36 -4.59
N ARG A 12 -1.59 -18.65 -4.61
CA ARG A 12 -2.50 -19.69 -4.12
C ARG A 12 -2.66 -19.51 -2.62
N ASN A 13 -3.79 -18.94 -2.20
CA ASN A 13 -4.20 -18.93 -0.80
C ASN A 13 -4.49 -20.38 -0.38
N PRO A 14 -3.75 -20.99 0.57
CA PRO A 14 -3.89 -22.39 0.92
C PRO A 14 -5.03 -22.68 1.91
N GLU A 15 -5.97 -21.75 2.14
CA GLU A 15 -7.12 -22.00 3.03
C GLU A 15 -8.26 -22.77 2.33
N PRO A 16 -8.91 -23.73 3.02
CA PRO A 16 -10.10 -24.39 2.50
C PRO A 16 -11.26 -23.38 2.33
N PRO A 17 -12.12 -23.54 1.30
CA PRO A 17 -13.13 -22.55 0.90
C PRO A 17 -14.25 -22.30 1.94
N GLY A 18 -14.20 -22.90 3.12
CA GLY A 18 -15.23 -22.81 4.17
C GLY A 18 -15.07 -21.66 5.16
N LYS A 19 -14.03 -20.83 5.09
CA LYS A 19 -13.78 -19.71 6.03
C LYS A 19 -13.60 -18.35 5.35
N ILE A 20 -14.11 -18.18 4.14
CA ILE A 20 -14.29 -16.85 3.55
C ILE A 20 -15.53 -16.24 4.20
N ILE A 21 -15.40 -15.07 4.83
CA ILE A 21 -16.54 -14.33 5.38
C ILE A 21 -17.51 -14.06 4.22
N GLN A 22 -18.63 -14.78 4.19
CA GLN A 22 -19.68 -14.61 3.19
C GLN A 22 -20.40 -13.30 3.49
N ILE A 23 -20.02 -12.23 2.80
CA ILE A 23 -20.73 -10.96 2.84
C ILE A 23 -21.94 -11.10 1.91
N THR A 24 -23.15 -10.84 2.42
CA THR A 24 -24.35 -10.80 1.58
C THR A 24 -24.27 -9.61 0.62
N GLU A 25 -24.85 -9.76 -0.57
CA GLU A 25 -24.85 -8.73 -1.64
C GLU A 25 -25.31 -7.35 -1.12
N ASP A 26 -26.29 -7.33 -0.21
CA ASP A 26 -26.78 -6.09 0.42
C ASP A 26 -25.74 -5.40 1.32
N VAL A 27 -24.90 -6.19 2.00
CA VAL A 27 -23.81 -5.66 2.85
C VAL A 27 -22.67 -5.17 1.98
N ALA A 28 -22.34 -5.89 0.90
CA ALA A 28 -21.35 -5.46 -0.07
C ALA A 28 -21.74 -4.11 -0.69
N LYS A 29 -23.00 -3.98 -1.15
CA LYS A 29 -23.55 -2.75 -1.72
C LYS A 29 -23.48 -1.57 -0.75
N ARG A 30 -23.85 -1.77 0.53
CA ARG A 30 -23.74 -0.73 1.57
C ARG A 30 -22.30 -0.31 1.84
N MET A 31 -21.36 -1.24 1.75
CA MET A 31 -19.94 -0.98 1.97
C MET A 31 -19.37 -0.14 0.81
N THR A 32 -19.76 -0.43 -0.43
CA THR A 32 -19.36 0.38 -1.60
C THR A 32 -19.99 1.77 -1.58
N THR A 33 -21.27 1.90 -1.18
CA THR A 33 -21.93 3.21 -1.07
C THR A 33 -21.28 4.12 -0.02
N ARG A 34 -20.76 3.56 1.08
CA ARG A 34 -20.07 4.33 2.13
C ARG A 34 -18.70 4.86 1.72
N TYR A 35 -18.01 4.20 0.79
CA TYR A 35 -16.63 4.54 0.40
C TYR A 35 -16.53 5.10 -1.04
N GLY A 36 -17.65 5.24 -1.76
CA GLY A 36 -17.67 5.49 -3.21
C GLY A 36 -18.30 6.81 -3.68
N GLN A 37 -18.43 7.85 -2.84
CA GLN A 37 -18.89 9.17 -3.31
C GLN A 37 -17.93 10.30 -2.88
N ASN A 38 -17.16 10.80 -3.84
CA ASN A 38 -16.76 12.21 -3.87
C ASN A 38 -17.94 13.02 -4.41
N PRO A 39 -18.31 14.12 -3.74
CA PRO A 39 -18.68 15.32 -4.49
C PRO A 39 -18.03 16.58 -3.88
N ALA A 40 -17.34 17.33 -4.74
CA ALA A 40 -17.04 18.73 -4.52
C ALA A 40 -18.30 19.55 -4.81
N SER A 41 -18.97 20.07 -3.77
CA SER A 41 -19.72 21.33 -3.75
C SER A 41 -20.56 21.45 -2.46
N GLU A 42 -20.28 22.48 -1.65
CA GLU A 42 -21.18 23.10 -0.66
C GLU A 42 -21.45 24.56 -1.12
N PRO A 43 -22.40 25.35 -0.54
CA PRO A 43 -23.37 25.08 0.53
C PRO A 43 -24.82 25.58 0.23
N GLN A 44 -25.82 25.20 1.06
CA GLN A 44 -26.79 26.09 1.75
C GLN A 44 -28.13 25.38 2.14
N GLY A 45 -28.56 25.59 3.39
CA GLY A 45 -29.92 26.09 3.68
C GLY A 45 -31.01 25.12 4.17
N ARG A 46 -30.95 24.75 5.47
CA ARG A 46 -32.05 24.62 6.46
C ARG A 46 -33.47 24.22 6.01
N ALA A 47 -33.94 23.06 6.50
CA ALA A 47 -35.30 22.91 7.01
C ALA A 47 -35.35 21.83 8.11
N GLU A 48 -35.91 22.21 9.25
CA GLU A 48 -36.26 21.38 10.41
C GLU A 48 -37.30 20.32 10.02
N ALA A 49 -37.06 19.04 10.34
CA ALA A 49 -38.09 18.01 10.38
C ALA A 49 -37.70 16.90 11.37
N GLU A 50 -38.21 17.07 12.59
CA GLU A 50 -38.86 16.06 13.42
C GLU A 50 -38.17 14.70 13.67
N HIS A 51 -37.95 14.48 14.96
CA HIS A 51 -37.57 13.24 15.64
C HIS A 51 -38.42 12.03 15.21
N GLN A 52 -37.98 11.28 14.20
CA GLN A 52 -38.49 9.93 13.96
C GLN A 52 -37.69 8.94 14.82
N ARG A 53 -38.32 8.58 15.95
CA ARG A 53 -38.05 7.36 16.72
C ARG A 53 -37.78 6.19 15.75
N PRO A 54 -36.75 5.35 15.95
CA PRO A 54 -36.58 4.15 15.15
C PRO A 54 -37.90 3.34 15.18
N PRO A 55 -38.35 2.78 14.04
CA PRO A 55 -39.54 1.94 14.04
C PRO A 55 -39.32 0.86 15.10
N GLN A 56 -40.23 0.79 16.07
CA GLN A 56 -40.22 -0.29 17.04
C GLN A 56 -40.14 -1.57 16.24
N ALA A 57 -39.06 -2.33 16.43
CA ALA A 57 -39.00 -3.69 15.96
C ALA A 57 -40.23 -4.36 16.55
N GLN A 58 -41.22 -4.67 15.71
CA GLN A 58 -42.25 -5.62 16.09
C GLN A 58 -41.48 -6.86 16.49
N VAL A 59 -41.56 -7.19 17.77
CA VAL A 59 -41.09 -8.48 18.27
C VAL A 59 -42.02 -9.50 17.63
N GLN A 60 -41.69 -9.91 16.41
CA GLN A 60 -42.19 -11.14 15.87
C GLN A 60 -41.62 -12.20 16.80
N GLN A 61 -42.49 -12.74 17.66
CA GLN A 61 -42.25 -14.00 18.33
C GLN A 61 -42.14 -15.08 17.24
N SER A 62 -40.97 -15.16 16.60
CA SER A 62 -40.53 -16.39 15.99
C SER A 62 -40.31 -17.35 17.15
N SER A 63 -41.26 -18.28 17.32
CA SER A 63 -41.13 -19.42 18.23
C SER A 63 -39.93 -20.25 17.79
N SER A 64 -38.74 -19.85 18.25
CA SER A 64 -37.52 -20.65 18.13
C SER A 64 -37.71 -21.87 19.02
N GLN A 65 -38.14 -22.97 18.41
CA GLN A 65 -38.11 -24.28 19.02
C GLN A 65 -36.67 -24.54 19.46
N ILE A 66 -36.45 -24.57 20.77
CA ILE A 66 -35.21 -25.03 21.38
C ILE A 66 -35.07 -26.51 20.97
N PRO A 67 -33.93 -26.97 20.42
CA PRO A 67 -33.70 -28.39 20.21
C PRO A 67 -33.73 -29.08 21.58
N GLN A 68 -34.83 -29.77 21.87
CA GLN A 68 -34.96 -30.59 23.08
C GLN A 68 -34.17 -31.88 22.88
N HIS A 69 -32.86 -31.81 23.06
CA HIS A 69 -32.05 -33.00 23.33
C HIS A 69 -31.32 -32.81 24.66
N GLY A 70 -32.11 -32.77 25.73
CA GLY A 70 -31.62 -32.99 27.10
C GLY A 70 -32.16 -34.32 27.59
N ILE A 71 -31.30 -35.35 27.70
CA ILE A 71 -31.64 -36.52 28.49
C ILE A 71 -31.59 -36.09 29.95
N LEU A 72 -32.75 -35.84 30.55
CA LEU A 72 -32.87 -35.51 31.97
C LEU A 72 -32.66 -36.81 32.78
N ASN A 73 -31.48 -37.00 33.35
CA ASN A 73 -31.29 -38.03 34.36
C ASN A 73 -32.00 -37.58 35.65
N VAL A 74 -33.07 -38.28 36.00
CA VAL A 74 -33.87 -38.04 37.21
C VAL A 74 -33.07 -38.52 38.42
N GLY A 75 -32.62 -37.59 39.26
CA GLY A 75 -32.09 -37.92 40.60
C GLY A 75 -33.22 -38.46 41.49
N SER A 76 -32.87 -39.27 42.49
CA SER A 76 -33.80 -40.05 43.36
C SER A 76 -34.85 -39.25 44.14
N LYS A 77 -35.00 -37.93 43.92
CA LYS A 77 -35.99 -37.05 44.56
C LYS A 77 -36.84 -36.24 43.56
N GLY A 78 -36.85 -36.57 42.27
CA GLY A 78 -37.79 -35.98 41.30
C GLY A 78 -37.51 -34.53 40.89
N PHE A 79 -36.34 -33.99 41.20
CA PHE A 79 -35.88 -32.69 40.69
C PHE A 79 -34.98 -32.90 39.46
N PRO A 80 -35.16 -32.14 38.36
CA PRO A 80 -34.27 -32.23 37.22
C PRO A 80 -32.88 -31.73 37.62
N VAL A 81 -31.87 -32.60 37.59
CA VAL A 81 -30.47 -32.20 37.70
C VAL A 81 -30.07 -31.67 36.31
N VAL A 82 -30.17 -30.37 36.12
CA VAL A 82 -29.51 -29.70 34.99
C VAL A 82 -28.07 -29.49 35.41
N GLU A 83 -27.15 -30.26 34.83
CA GLU A 83 -25.72 -30.08 35.03
C GLU A 83 -25.28 -28.81 34.27
N THR A 84 -25.48 -27.66 34.89
CA THR A 84 -25.07 -26.37 34.34
C THR A 84 -23.58 -26.18 34.59
N VAL A 85 -22.78 -26.15 33.53
CA VAL A 85 -21.36 -25.77 33.58
C VAL A 85 -21.22 -24.49 34.42
N SER A 86 -20.31 -24.49 35.38
CA SER A 86 -20.17 -23.32 36.26
C SER A 86 -19.68 -22.12 35.45
N ALA A 87 -20.11 -20.91 35.83
CA ALA A 87 -19.66 -19.68 35.18
C ALA A 87 -18.13 -19.47 35.25
N TYR A 88 -17.43 -20.23 36.10
CA TYR A 88 -15.97 -20.25 36.20
C TYR A 88 -15.32 -21.10 35.10
N GLU A 89 -15.82 -22.32 34.86
CA GLU A 89 -15.32 -23.21 33.82
C GLU A 89 -15.52 -22.62 32.42
N VAL A 90 -16.65 -21.96 32.18
CA VAL A 90 -16.90 -21.25 30.92
C VAL A 90 -15.87 -20.14 30.68
N ARG A 91 -15.47 -19.41 31.73
CA ARG A 91 -14.44 -18.37 31.64
C ARG A 91 -13.07 -18.97 31.33
N GLN A 92 -12.70 -20.04 32.02
CA GLN A 92 -11.43 -20.72 31.76
C GLN A 92 -11.33 -21.23 30.33
N GLN A 93 -12.38 -21.88 29.82
CA GLN A 93 -12.40 -22.35 28.44
C GLN A 93 -12.29 -21.19 27.45
N LYS A 94 -13.04 -20.10 27.68
CA LYS A 94 -12.96 -18.90 26.84
C LYS A 94 -11.55 -18.30 26.83
N ASP A 95 -10.91 -18.20 28.00
CA ASP A 95 -9.57 -17.61 28.10
C ASP A 95 -8.52 -18.51 27.43
N PHE A 96 -8.69 -19.83 27.48
CA PHE A 96 -7.84 -20.77 26.76
C PHE A 96 -7.97 -20.61 25.23
N GLU A 97 -9.20 -20.55 24.72
CA GLU A 97 -9.43 -20.36 23.28
C GLU A 97 -8.93 -18.99 22.79
N LEU A 98 -9.06 -17.94 23.61
CA LEU A 98 -8.52 -16.61 23.28
C LEU A 98 -6.99 -16.65 23.16
N ARG A 99 -6.29 -17.27 24.14
CA ARG A 99 -4.83 -17.40 24.08
C ARG A 99 -4.36 -18.16 22.85
N LYS A 100 -5.03 -19.26 22.53
CA LYS A 100 -4.74 -20.04 21.32
C LYS A 100 -4.94 -19.22 20.05
N ASN A 101 -5.96 -18.36 20.03
CA ASN A 101 -6.22 -17.46 18.91
C ASN A 101 -5.11 -16.40 18.78
N ASP A 102 -4.72 -15.78 19.90
CA ASP A 102 -3.65 -14.79 19.94
C ASP A 102 -2.32 -15.40 19.48
N GLU A 103 -1.95 -16.58 19.98
CA GLU A 103 -0.73 -17.29 19.55
C GLU A 103 -0.76 -17.64 18.05
N PHE A 104 -1.92 -18.09 17.55
CA PHE A 104 -2.07 -18.39 16.13
C PHE A 104 -1.88 -17.14 15.26
N TRP A 105 -2.56 -16.04 15.58
CA TRP A 105 -2.50 -14.83 14.77
C TRP A 105 -1.16 -14.11 14.88
N THR A 106 -0.55 -14.09 16.07
CA THR A 106 0.80 -13.54 16.23
C THR A 106 1.83 -14.31 15.42
N SER A 107 1.76 -15.64 15.41
CA SER A 107 2.60 -16.49 14.56
C SER A 107 2.39 -16.19 13.07
N LYS A 108 1.13 -16.06 12.63
CA LYS A 108 0.80 -15.72 11.24
C LYS A 108 1.31 -14.34 10.85
N LEU A 109 1.17 -13.36 11.73
CA LEU A 109 1.63 -12.00 11.47
C LEU A 109 3.15 -11.96 11.32
N LYS A 110 3.87 -12.70 12.16
CA LYS A 110 5.33 -12.83 12.08
C LYS A 110 5.79 -13.52 10.79
N ASP A 111 5.11 -14.57 10.36
CA ASP A 111 5.39 -15.24 9.07
C ASP A 111 5.16 -14.30 7.88
N LEU A 112 4.07 -13.52 7.90
CA LEU A 112 3.80 -12.52 6.87
C LEU A 112 4.87 -11.42 6.85
N GLU A 113 5.24 -10.88 8.00
CA GLU A 113 6.29 -9.88 8.13
C GLU A 113 7.63 -10.40 7.60
N SER A 114 8.02 -11.62 7.99
CA SER A 114 9.26 -12.25 7.52
C SER A 114 9.26 -12.41 5.99
N ARG A 115 8.15 -12.85 5.39
CA ARG A 115 8.03 -12.98 3.93
C ARG A 115 8.08 -11.63 3.23
N TYR A 116 7.45 -10.61 3.81
CA TYR A 116 7.45 -9.27 3.25
C TYR A 116 8.86 -8.68 3.25
N ILE A 117 9.61 -8.82 4.36
CA ILE A 117 11.01 -8.38 4.46
C ILE A 117 11.87 -9.10 3.42
N ALA A 118 11.72 -10.43 3.29
CA ALA A 118 12.47 -11.20 2.31
C ALA A 118 12.16 -10.76 0.86
N ALA A 119 10.90 -10.48 0.55
CA ALA A 119 10.48 -9.99 -0.76
C ALA A 119 11.00 -8.57 -1.03
N ALA A 120 10.94 -7.67 -0.04
CA ALA A 120 11.46 -6.31 -0.14
C ALA A 120 12.98 -6.32 -0.40
N PHE A 121 13.73 -7.15 0.32
CA PHE A 121 15.17 -7.30 0.11
C PHE A 121 15.50 -7.83 -1.30
N ALA A 122 14.75 -8.82 -1.78
CA ALA A 122 14.93 -9.33 -3.14
C ALA A 122 14.61 -8.27 -4.21
N ALA A 123 13.52 -7.50 -4.02
CA ALA A 123 13.11 -6.43 -4.92
C ALA A 123 14.15 -5.30 -4.97
N GLU A 124 14.69 -4.89 -3.83
CA GLU A 124 15.77 -3.89 -3.77
C GLU A 124 17.02 -4.39 -4.50
N GLY A 125 17.39 -5.67 -4.33
CA GLY A 125 18.49 -6.29 -5.05
C GLY A 125 18.30 -6.30 -6.57
N GLU A 126 17.08 -6.57 -7.06
CA GLU A 126 16.77 -6.51 -8.50
C GLU A 126 16.74 -5.08 -9.02
N PHE A 127 16.17 -4.15 -8.25
CA PHE A 127 16.12 -2.73 -8.59
C PHE A 127 17.53 -2.14 -8.76
N ASN A 128 18.41 -2.37 -7.78
CA ASN A 128 19.79 -1.88 -7.83
C ASN A 128 20.57 -2.50 -9.01
N LYS A 129 20.37 -3.80 -9.29
CA LYS A 129 20.96 -4.44 -10.48
C LYS A 129 20.48 -3.81 -11.79
N GLU A 130 19.23 -3.37 -11.85
CA GLU A 130 18.71 -2.68 -13.04
C GLU A 130 19.24 -1.26 -13.15
N LEU A 131 19.36 -0.54 -12.02
CA LEU A 131 20.03 0.77 -11.99
C LEU A 131 21.48 0.67 -12.49
N ASP A 132 22.24 -0.34 -12.09
CA ASP A 132 23.62 -0.54 -12.57
C ASP A 132 23.69 -0.79 -14.09
N LYS A 133 22.66 -1.41 -14.68
CA LYS A 133 22.59 -1.59 -16.13
C LYS A 133 22.23 -0.29 -16.83
N LEU A 134 21.31 0.48 -16.27
CA LEU A 134 20.93 1.79 -16.80
C LEU A 134 22.11 2.75 -16.73
N ASP A 135 22.86 2.77 -15.63
CA ASP A 135 24.04 3.64 -15.47
C ASP A 135 25.14 3.31 -16.50
N LYS A 136 25.31 2.03 -16.84
CA LYS A 136 26.21 1.63 -17.93
C LYS A 136 25.72 2.02 -19.32
N LEU A 137 24.40 2.13 -19.50
CA LEU A 137 23.78 2.45 -20.79
C LEU A 137 23.64 3.96 -21.00
N VAL A 138 23.47 4.73 -19.93
CA VAL A 138 23.53 6.18 -19.93
C VAL A 138 25.00 6.56 -20.08
N PRO A 139 25.42 7.12 -21.23
CA PRO A 139 26.76 7.65 -21.33
C PRO A 139 26.90 8.70 -20.24
N ASN A 140 27.97 8.61 -19.43
CA ASN A 140 28.35 9.68 -18.49
C ASN A 140 28.07 11.02 -19.17
N PRO A 141 27.33 11.96 -18.53
CA PRO A 141 27.01 13.23 -19.15
C PRO A 141 28.35 13.83 -19.57
N LYS A 142 28.61 13.82 -20.88
CA LYS A 142 29.86 14.35 -21.40
C LYS A 142 29.88 15.78 -20.92
N GLN A 143 30.85 16.12 -20.06
CA GLN A 143 30.97 17.50 -19.62
C GLN A 143 30.96 18.37 -20.87
N PRO A 144 30.08 19.39 -20.93
CA PRO A 144 29.96 20.20 -22.12
C PRO A 144 31.35 20.76 -22.44
N VAL A 145 31.72 20.64 -23.70
CA VAL A 145 33.02 21.07 -24.19
C VAL A 145 33.21 22.55 -23.80
N CYS A 146 34.37 22.88 -23.20
CA CYS A 146 34.70 24.23 -22.74
C CYS A 146 33.77 24.82 -21.65
N GLN A 147 33.19 23.98 -20.76
CA GLN A 147 32.33 24.42 -19.66
C GLN A 147 32.96 25.54 -18.82
N ASP A 148 34.23 25.39 -18.42
CA ASP A 148 34.92 26.38 -17.58
C ASP A 148 35.07 27.75 -18.26
N HIS A 149 35.36 27.75 -19.57
CA HIS A 149 35.47 28.99 -20.35
C HIS A 149 34.10 29.65 -20.54
N THR A 150 33.04 28.84 -20.70
CA THR A 150 31.67 29.33 -20.80
C THR A 150 31.27 30.09 -19.52
N ILE A 151 31.61 29.55 -18.36
CA ILE A 151 31.36 30.20 -17.06
C ILE A 151 32.14 31.51 -16.95
N LYS A 152 33.43 31.54 -17.34
CA LYS A 152 34.26 32.76 -17.32
C LYS A 152 33.72 33.86 -18.23
N VAL A 153 33.26 33.51 -19.44
CA VAL A 153 32.68 34.47 -20.38
C VAL A 153 31.39 35.07 -19.81
N ALA A 154 30.49 34.21 -19.29
CA ALA A 154 29.24 34.66 -18.68
C ALA A 154 29.50 35.59 -17.48
N GLU A 155 30.46 35.25 -16.64
CA GLU A 155 30.84 36.07 -15.49
C GLU A 155 31.42 37.42 -15.91
N CYS A 156 32.30 37.44 -16.92
CA CYS A 156 32.90 38.67 -17.41
C CYS A 156 31.84 39.65 -17.95
N TYR A 157 30.88 39.16 -18.73
CA TYR A 157 29.80 40.00 -19.25
C TYR A 157 28.89 40.50 -18.13
N ARG A 158 28.58 39.67 -17.13
CA ARG A 158 27.79 40.07 -15.96
C ARG A 158 28.45 41.19 -15.18
N GLN A 159 29.78 41.17 -15.05
CA GLN A 159 30.55 42.21 -14.38
C GLN A 159 30.75 43.48 -15.25
N ASN A 160 30.75 43.34 -16.58
CA ASN A 160 31.09 44.41 -17.53
C ASN A 160 29.95 44.68 -18.55
N ASN A 161 28.72 44.84 -18.09
CA ASN A 161 27.51 44.94 -18.95
C ASN A 161 27.60 46.05 -20.03
N ASN A 162 28.28 47.17 -19.75
CA ASN A 162 28.43 48.29 -20.68
C ASN A 162 29.81 48.34 -21.36
N GLN A 163 30.70 47.39 -21.05
CA GLN A 163 32.10 47.40 -21.49
C GLN A 163 32.51 46.01 -22.02
N ALA A 164 31.74 45.50 -22.98
CA ALA A 164 31.92 44.19 -23.61
C ALA A 164 33.35 43.93 -24.14
N LEU A 165 34.06 44.97 -24.57
CA LEU A 165 35.43 44.88 -25.09
C LEU A 165 36.44 44.41 -24.03
N LYS A 166 36.18 44.62 -22.73
CA LYS A 166 37.03 44.10 -21.65
C LYS A 166 37.02 42.57 -21.54
N CYS A 167 35.99 41.92 -22.10
CA CYS A 167 35.86 40.46 -22.11
C CYS A 167 36.44 39.81 -23.36
N SER A 168 37.04 40.58 -24.28
CA SER A 168 37.57 40.10 -25.55
C SER A 168 38.63 39.00 -25.38
N ASP A 169 39.51 39.12 -24.38
CA ASP A 169 40.52 38.10 -24.07
C ASP A 169 39.89 36.79 -23.58
N VAL A 170 38.90 36.87 -22.71
CA VAL A 170 38.18 35.69 -22.17
C VAL A 170 37.39 34.97 -23.27
N VAL A 171 36.80 35.73 -24.18
CA VAL A 171 36.08 35.19 -25.35
C VAL A 171 37.05 34.54 -26.34
N ARG A 172 38.26 35.09 -26.51
CA ARG A 172 39.31 34.50 -27.35
C ARG A 172 39.77 33.15 -26.79
N GLU A 173 39.96 33.02 -25.48
CA GLU A 173 40.27 31.73 -24.84
C GLU A 173 39.15 30.69 -25.04
N PHE A 174 37.88 31.11 -24.91
CA PHE A 174 36.74 30.25 -25.22
C PHE A 174 36.75 29.78 -26.68
N ALA A 175 37.00 30.69 -27.63
CA ALA A 175 37.07 30.38 -29.06
C ALA A 175 38.17 29.35 -29.38
N LEU A 176 39.37 29.51 -28.78
CA LEU A 176 40.48 28.55 -28.92
C LEU A 176 40.12 27.17 -28.37
N CYS A 177 39.41 27.13 -27.24
CA CYS A 177 38.93 25.89 -26.67
C CYS A 177 37.91 25.19 -27.62
N VAL A 178 36.97 25.93 -28.21
CA VAL A 178 36.01 25.38 -29.18
C VAL A 178 36.72 24.88 -30.43
N GLU A 179 37.66 25.65 -30.97
CA GLU A 179 38.41 25.28 -32.17
C GLU A 179 39.29 24.03 -31.96
N SER A 180 39.98 23.92 -30.82
CA SER A 180 40.75 22.71 -30.48
C SER A 180 39.87 21.46 -30.33
N SER A 181 38.61 21.64 -29.93
CA SER A 181 37.66 20.54 -29.74
C SER A 181 37.00 20.05 -31.03
N THR A 182 36.87 20.92 -32.04
CA THR A 182 36.31 20.58 -33.36
C THR A 182 37.34 19.95 -34.29
N GLN A 183 38.64 20.14 -34.04
CA GLN A 183 39.74 19.65 -34.89
C GLN A 183 40.21 18.20 -34.64
N LYS A 184 39.45 17.33 -33.98
CA LYS A 184 39.85 15.90 -33.83
C LYS A 184 39.82 15.15 -35.19
N PRO A 185 40.76 14.22 -35.40
CA PRO A 185 41.78 14.25 -36.45
C PRO A 185 41.26 13.79 -37.83
N SER A 186 41.76 14.41 -38.91
CA SER A 186 41.87 13.75 -40.20
C SER A 186 42.73 12.50 -40.02
N ALA A 187 42.12 11.32 -40.08
CA ALA A 187 42.80 10.03 -40.04
C ALA A 187 43.83 9.96 -41.19
N ALA A 188 45.07 9.66 -40.81
CA ALA A 188 46.07 9.05 -41.68
C ALA A 188 46.08 7.54 -41.40
#